data_AF-A0A6A5KCK8-F1
#
_entry.id   AF-A0A6A5KCK8-F1
#
_cell.length_a   1.000
_cell.length_b   1.000
_cell.length_c   1.000
_cell.angle_alpha   90.00
_cell.angle_beta   90.00
_cell.angle_gamma   90.00
#
_symmetry.space_group_name_H-M   'P 1'
#
loop_
_entity.id
_entity.type
_entity.pdbx_description
1 polymer ?
#
loop_
_entity_poly.entity_id
_entity_poly.type
_entity_poly.pdbx_seq_one_letter_code
_entity_poly.pdbx_strand_id
1 'polypeptide(L)'
;MTPPQYLRNIVLSSQLVAVLAQGADFSYSGEAVTTRFWDCCKPSCGWIGKADFSSPVLSCTADDAPADFAAGTGCNGGGAYQCSDQQPWAINDTLSYGFAGVYITSDLTHGAIEDAWCCACYQLDFTSEPLIGKSMIVQASNTAYDVNTASRFSLAVPGGNTTSTNACAKQYGVSQSVFGENNAGVSSSDDCDNLPENLQPGCRWRFDWFQDASYPR
;
A
#
# COMPACT_ATOMS: atom_id res chain seq x y z
N MET A 1 -78.28 -8.79 28.81
CA MET A 1 -77.65 -8.04 27.70
C MET A 1 -76.15 -8.09 27.91
N THR A 2 -75.48 -8.97 27.17
CA THR A 2 -74.03 -9.19 27.16
C THR A 2 -73.41 -8.40 26.00
N PRO A 3 -72.31 -7.66 26.18
CA PRO A 3 -71.59 -7.05 25.07
C PRO A 3 -70.63 -8.06 24.42
N PRO A 4 -70.34 -7.94 23.10
CA PRO A 4 -69.62 -8.96 22.35
C PRO A 4 -68.11 -8.80 22.43
N GLN A 5 -67.42 -9.95 22.37
CA GLN A 5 -65.98 -10.11 22.17
C GLN A 5 -65.58 -9.81 20.72
N TYR A 6 -64.63 -8.90 20.53
CA TYR A 6 -63.63 -8.91 19.46
C TYR A 6 -62.28 -8.61 20.18
N LEU A 7 -61.43 -9.60 20.49
CA LEU A 7 -60.35 -10.12 19.61
C LEU A 7 -59.68 -8.98 18.84
N ARG A 8 -58.36 -8.75 18.86
CA ARG A 8 -57.20 -9.55 19.22
C ARG A 8 -55.99 -8.60 19.12
N ASN A 9 -55.00 -8.79 19.98
CA ASN A 9 -53.56 -8.60 19.73
C ASN A 9 -53.09 -7.31 19.04
N ILE A 10 -52.63 -6.34 19.84
CA ILE A 10 -51.55 -5.45 19.40
C ILE A 10 -50.52 -5.42 20.54
N VAL A 11 -49.65 -6.45 20.56
CA VAL A 11 -48.37 -6.36 21.26
C VAL A 11 -47.46 -5.59 20.31
N LEU A 12 -47.22 -4.32 20.59
CA LEU A 12 -46.21 -3.50 19.91
C LEU A 12 -44.82 -4.01 20.31
N SER A 13 -44.32 -4.99 19.54
CA SER A 13 -42.93 -5.41 19.57
C SER A 13 -42.05 -4.31 18.99
N SER A 14 -41.54 -3.42 19.84
CA SER A 14 -40.53 -2.43 19.46
C SER A 14 -39.17 -3.12 19.38
N GLN A 15 -38.88 -3.81 18.27
CA GLN A 15 -37.53 -4.29 17.99
C GLN A 15 -36.75 -3.16 17.32
N LEU A 16 -36.06 -2.37 18.14
CA LEU A 16 -35.01 -1.46 17.69
C LEU A 16 -33.80 -2.32 17.34
N VAL A 17 -33.69 -2.74 16.08
CA VAL A 17 -32.47 -3.34 15.56
C VAL A 17 -31.48 -2.20 15.34
N ALA A 18 -30.61 -1.97 16.32
CA ALA A 18 -29.42 -1.15 16.11
C ALA A 18 -28.48 -1.94 15.19
N VAL A 19 -28.49 -1.61 13.89
CA VAL A 19 -27.43 -2.05 12.98
C VAL A 19 -26.18 -1.31 13.41
N LEU A 20 -25.34 -1.96 14.21
CA LEU A 20 -23.96 -1.53 14.40
C LEU A 20 -23.29 -1.72 13.04
N ALA A 21 -23.12 -0.64 12.29
CA ALA A 21 -22.18 -0.61 11.19
C ALA A 21 -20.80 -0.82 11.81
N GLN A 22 -20.35 -2.07 11.85
CA GLN A 22 -18.95 -2.39 12.10
C GLN A 22 -18.21 -1.96 10.83
N GLY A 23 -17.88 -0.66 10.75
CA GLY A 23 -16.82 -0.24 9.84
C GLY A 23 -15.53 -0.90 10.31
N ALA A 24 -14.73 -1.41 9.37
CA ALA A 24 -13.40 -1.87 9.70
C ALA A 24 -12.64 -0.72 10.39
N ASP A 25 -12.13 -0.96 11.60
CA ASP A 25 -11.32 0.01 12.33
C ASP A 25 -9.88 -0.12 11.86
N PHE A 26 -9.50 0.75 10.93
CA PHE A 26 -8.13 0.86 10.42
C PHE A 26 -7.26 1.80 11.26
N SER A 27 -7.74 2.26 12.43
CA SER A 27 -7.05 3.25 13.28
C SER A 27 -5.94 2.62 14.11
N TYR A 28 -4.95 2.02 13.44
CA TYR A 28 -3.74 1.54 14.10
C TYR A 28 -2.71 2.67 14.22
N SER A 29 -2.11 2.80 15.40
CA SER A 29 -0.99 3.71 15.64
C SER A 29 0.11 2.99 16.44
N GLY A 30 1.35 3.45 16.30
CA GLY A 30 2.50 2.86 16.95
C GLY A 30 3.80 3.18 16.22
N GLU A 31 4.90 2.63 16.73
CA GLU A 31 6.19 2.72 16.05
C GLU A 31 6.28 1.71 14.90
N ALA A 32 6.94 2.12 13.83
CA ALA A 32 7.27 1.26 12.71
C ALA A 32 8.69 1.51 12.22
N VAL A 33 9.19 0.59 11.40
CA VAL A 33 10.40 0.83 10.59
C VAL A 33 9.95 1.00 9.14
N THR A 34 10.52 1.96 8.44
CA THR A 34 10.28 2.09 7.00
C THR A 34 11.37 1.41 6.19
N THR A 35 11.03 0.94 5.00
CA THR A 35 12.01 0.53 3.98
C THR A 35 11.58 1.10 2.63
N ARG A 36 12.26 0.73 1.55
CA ARG A 36 11.92 1.13 0.19
C ARG A 36 11.88 -0.10 -0.70
N PHE A 37 10.96 -0.12 -1.67
CA PHE A 37 10.86 -1.18 -2.68
C PHE A 37 10.25 -0.66 -3.98
N TRP A 38 10.55 -1.34 -5.08
CA TRP A 38 9.79 -1.28 -6.32
C TRP A 38 10.10 -2.51 -7.14
N ASP A 39 9.22 -3.51 -7.10
CA ASP A 39 9.40 -4.78 -7.81
C ASP A 39 8.49 -4.92 -9.03
N CYS A 40 7.66 -3.92 -9.29
CA CYS A 40 6.66 -3.87 -10.36
C CYS A 40 5.58 -4.95 -10.24
N CYS A 41 5.55 -5.76 -9.17
CA CYS A 41 4.50 -6.75 -8.98
C CYS A 41 3.14 -6.07 -8.86
N LYS A 42 2.07 -6.75 -9.30
CA LYS A 42 0.72 -6.38 -8.88
C LYS A 42 0.67 -6.29 -7.35
N PRO A 43 0.28 -5.15 -6.76
CA PRO A 43 0.18 -4.98 -5.32
C PRO A 43 -0.84 -5.96 -4.72
N SER A 44 -0.58 -6.46 -3.51
CA SER A 44 -1.45 -7.47 -2.90
C SER A 44 -2.88 -6.94 -2.66
N CYS A 45 -3.06 -5.67 -2.30
CA CYS A 45 -4.39 -5.08 -2.13
C CYS A 45 -5.12 -4.84 -3.47
N GLY A 46 -4.50 -5.15 -4.61
CA GLY A 46 -5.13 -5.17 -5.93
C GLY A 46 -5.86 -6.47 -6.27
N TRP A 47 -5.85 -7.46 -5.37
CA TRP A 47 -6.66 -8.67 -5.52
C TRP A 47 -8.06 -8.49 -4.91
N ILE A 48 -9.07 -9.04 -5.59
CA ILE A 48 -10.45 -9.06 -5.09
C ILE A 48 -10.51 -9.84 -3.78
N GLY A 49 -11.25 -9.31 -2.79
CA GLY A 49 -11.53 -9.99 -1.52
C GLY A 49 -10.42 -9.90 -0.48
N LYS A 50 -9.46 -8.98 -0.64
CA LYS A 50 -8.38 -8.76 0.34
C LYS A 50 -8.79 -7.92 1.55
N ALA A 51 -9.78 -7.05 1.39
CA ALA A 51 -10.39 -6.28 2.47
C ALA A 51 -11.81 -5.86 2.06
N ASP A 52 -12.54 -5.23 2.97
CA ASP A 52 -13.85 -4.61 2.70
C ASP A 52 -13.65 -3.20 2.11
N PHE A 53 -13.31 -3.14 0.83
CA PHE A 53 -13.18 -1.90 0.06
C PHE A 53 -14.21 -1.82 -1.08
N SER A 54 -14.47 -0.62 -1.59
CA SER A 54 -15.33 -0.42 -2.77
C SER A 54 -14.70 -0.92 -4.06
N SER A 55 -13.37 -0.89 -4.16
CA SER A 55 -12.59 -1.41 -5.28
C SER A 55 -11.17 -1.75 -4.82
N PRO A 56 -10.54 -2.83 -5.34
CA PRO A 56 -9.14 -3.11 -5.06
C PRO A 56 -8.22 -1.99 -5.54
N VAL A 57 -6.99 -1.96 -5.04
CA VAL A 57 -5.95 -1.10 -5.61
C VAL A 57 -5.78 -1.42 -7.10
N LEU A 58 -5.80 -0.39 -7.94
CA LEU A 58 -5.66 -0.57 -9.37
C LEU A 58 -4.27 -1.15 -9.70
N SER A 59 -4.22 -2.10 -10.62
CA SER A 59 -2.97 -2.54 -11.24
C SER A 59 -2.98 -2.12 -12.70
N CYS A 60 -1.80 -2.06 -13.32
CA CYS A 60 -1.65 -1.61 -14.70
C CYS A 60 -1.04 -2.68 -15.60
N THR A 61 -1.27 -2.57 -16.90
CA THR A 61 -0.58 -3.35 -17.93
C THR A 61 0.86 -2.86 -18.08
N ALA A 62 1.64 -3.50 -18.95
CA ALA A 62 3.01 -3.05 -19.25
C ALA A 62 3.08 -1.61 -19.78
N ASP A 63 2.05 -1.18 -20.51
CA ASP A 63 1.92 0.17 -21.06
C ASP A 63 1.25 1.17 -20.07
N ASP A 64 1.20 0.81 -18.79
CA ASP A 64 0.66 1.63 -17.70
C ASP A 64 -0.84 1.98 -17.82
N ALA A 65 -1.60 1.14 -18.53
CA ALA A 65 -3.06 1.25 -18.63
C ALA A 65 -3.76 0.39 -17.56
N PRO A 66 -4.98 0.75 -17.09
CA PRO A 66 -5.73 -0.06 -16.12
C PRO A 66 -5.83 -1.54 -16.54
N ALA A 67 -5.39 -2.44 -15.67
CA ALA A 67 -5.51 -3.88 -15.86
C ALA A 67 -6.79 -4.43 -15.20
N ASP A 68 -7.25 -5.58 -15.68
CA ASP A 68 -8.36 -6.31 -15.05
C ASP A 68 -7.98 -6.75 -13.61
N PHE A 69 -8.88 -6.58 -12.65
CA PHE A 69 -8.64 -6.98 -11.25
C PHE A 69 -8.38 -8.49 -11.08
N ALA A 70 -8.85 -9.33 -12.00
CA ALA A 70 -8.57 -10.77 -12.04
C ALA A 70 -7.25 -11.12 -12.74
N ALA A 71 -6.59 -10.17 -13.41
CA ALA A 71 -5.33 -10.43 -14.10
C ALA A 71 -4.22 -10.87 -13.13
N GLY A 72 -3.44 -11.86 -13.59
CA GLY A 72 -2.29 -12.38 -12.86
C GLY A 72 -1.17 -11.34 -12.69
N THR A 73 -0.41 -11.44 -11.60
CA THR A 73 0.76 -10.59 -11.35
C THR A 73 1.89 -10.87 -12.35
N GLY A 74 2.54 -9.82 -12.87
CA GLY A 74 3.72 -9.91 -13.72
C GLY A 74 4.88 -10.69 -13.08
N CYS A 75 4.97 -10.67 -11.74
CA CYS A 75 5.97 -11.42 -10.99
C CYS A 75 5.82 -12.94 -11.12
N ASN A 76 4.62 -13.42 -11.45
CA ASN A 76 4.32 -14.84 -11.68
C ASN A 76 3.86 -15.10 -13.12
N GLY A 77 4.30 -14.27 -14.08
CA GLY A 77 4.04 -14.46 -15.51
C GLY A 77 2.68 -13.97 -16.00
N GLY A 78 1.94 -13.22 -15.18
CA GLY A 78 0.72 -12.53 -15.60
C GLY A 78 0.99 -11.17 -16.26
N GLY A 79 -0.08 -10.41 -16.52
CA GLY A 79 -0.02 -9.13 -17.25
C GLY A 79 -0.29 -7.89 -16.40
N ALA A 80 -0.44 -8.02 -15.08
CA ALA A 80 -0.71 -6.92 -14.17
C ALA A 80 0.51 -6.55 -13.32
N TYR A 81 0.82 -5.26 -13.27
CA TYR A 81 1.96 -4.64 -12.61
C TYR A 81 1.48 -3.51 -11.68
N GLN A 82 2.35 -3.03 -10.81
CA GLN A 82 2.10 -1.79 -10.09
C GLN A 82 2.05 -0.61 -11.07
N CYS A 83 1.04 0.25 -10.96
CA CYS A 83 0.91 1.45 -11.79
C CYS A 83 1.98 2.49 -11.43
N SER A 84 2.48 3.24 -12.42
CA SER A 84 3.54 4.22 -12.19
C SER A 84 3.10 5.41 -11.32
N ASP A 85 1.80 5.73 -11.32
CA ASP A 85 1.20 6.75 -10.47
C ASP A 85 1.13 6.36 -8.99
N GLN A 86 1.46 5.11 -8.65
CA GLN A 86 1.56 4.61 -7.27
C GLN A 86 2.95 4.79 -6.66
N GLN A 87 3.67 5.82 -7.10
CA GLN A 87 4.97 6.26 -6.59
C GLN A 87 4.82 7.47 -5.64
N PRO A 88 5.83 7.81 -4.82
CA PRO A 88 5.76 8.93 -3.90
C PRO A 88 5.98 10.28 -4.59
N TRP A 89 5.48 11.33 -3.95
CA TRP A 89 5.74 12.70 -4.37
C TRP A 89 5.74 13.66 -3.17
N ALA A 90 6.51 14.73 -3.29
CA ALA A 90 6.54 15.80 -2.29
C ALA A 90 5.40 16.79 -2.52
N ILE A 91 4.70 17.16 -1.45
CA ILE A 91 3.76 18.29 -1.43
C ILE A 91 4.53 19.58 -1.13
N ASN A 92 5.48 19.50 -0.20
CA ASN A 92 6.40 20.56 0.18
C ASN A 92 7.61 19.94 0.92
N ASP A 93 8.48 20.77 1.49
CA ASP A 93 9.70 20.30 2.16
C ASP A 93 9.46 19.39 3.38
N THR A 94 8.30 19.48 4.03
CA THR A 94 7.95 18.72 5.24
C THR A 94 6.86 17.69 5.05
N LEU A 95 6.15 17.66 3.92
CA LEU A 95 5.07 16.71 3.65
C LEU A 95 5.25 16.01 2.30
N SER A 96 5.14 14.68 2.30
CA SER A 96 5.01 13.85 1.09
C SER A 96 3.79 12.94 1.14
N TYR A 97 3.36 12.48 -0.03
CA TYR A 97 2.40 11.40 -0.19
C TYR A 97 3.02 10.22 -0.93
N GLY A 98 2.40 9.05 -0.81
CA GLY A 98 2.79 7.88 -1.59
C GLY A 98 2.04 6.62 -1.19
N PHE A 99 2.67 5.49 -1.47
CA PHE A 99 2.10 4.17 -1.27
C PHE A 99 3.10 3.27 -0.54
N ALA A 100 2.60 2.26 0.16
CA ALA A 100 3.45 1.34 0.90
C ALA A 100 2.93 -0.10 0.89
N GLY A 101 3.88 -1.03 0.93
CA GLY A 101 3.66 -2.37 1.45
C GLY A 101 3.67 -2.32 2.97
N VAL A 102 2.58 -2.76 3.61
CA VAL A 102 2.39 -2.61 5.05
C VAL A 102 2.34 -3.97 5.74
N TYR A 103 2.97 -4.03 6.90
CA TYR A 103 2.75 -5.07 7.89
C TYR A 103 2.56 -4.41 9.24
N ILE A 104 1.44 -4.68 9.90
CA ILE A 104 1.17 -4.24 11.27
C ILE A 104 1.17 -5.50 12.14
N THR A 105 1.87 -5.44 13.27
CA THR A 105 2.02 -6.60 14.15
C THR A 105 0.67 -7.14 14.63
N SER A 106 0.60 -8.46 14.82
CA SER A 106 -0.62 -9.14 15.26
C SER A 106 -1.15 -8.64 16.60
N ASP A 107 -0.27 -8.12 17.46
CA ASP A 107 -0.65 -7.56 18.76
C ASP A 107 -1.48 -6.29 18.60
N LEU A 108 -1.20 -5.48 17.57
CA LEU A 108 -1.97 -4.28 17.24
C LEU A 108 -3.24 -4.62 16.46
N THR A 109 -3.15 -5.56 15.50
CA THR A 109 -4.29 -5.93 14.64
C THR A 109 -5.22 -6.99 15.25
N HIS A 110 -4.92 -7.48 16.46
CA HIS A 110 -5.61 -8.62 17.07
C HIS A 110 -5.65 -9.87 16.17
N GLY A 111 -4.56 -10.10 15.44
CA GLY A 111 -4.40 -11.23 14.51
C GLY A 111 -5.02 -11.02 13.13
N ALA A 112 -5.64 -9.86 12.87
CA ALA A 112 -6.06 -9.50 11.51
C ALA A 112 -4.84 -9.28 10.59
N ILE A 113 -5.05 -9.46 9.29
CA ILE A 113 -3.99 -9.54 8.29
C ILE A 113 -4.18 -8.44 7.24
N GLU A 114 -4.19 -8.77 5.95
CA GLU A 114 -4.34 -7.76 4.88
C GLU A 114 -5.63 -6.97 4.97
N ASP A 115 -6.68 -7.56 5.52
CA ASP A 115 -7.95 -6.88 5.81
C ASP A 115 -7.84 -5.80 6.89
N ALA A 116 -6.75 -5.79 7.67
CA ALA A 116 -6.45 -4.76 8.65
C ALA A 116 -5.73 -3.53 8.06
N TRP A 117 -5.20 -3.59 6.85
CA TRP A 117 -4.47 -2.45 6.29
C TRP A 117 -4.77 -2.14 4.84
N CYS A 118 -5.26 -3.07 4.03
CA CYS A 118 -5.45 -2.82 2.61
C CYS A 118 -6.36 -1.61 2.35
N CYS A 119 -5.84 -0.69 1.55
CA CYS A 119 -6.44 0.61 1.18
C CYS A 119 -6.52 1.65 2.31
N ALA A 120 -6.15 1.31 3.56
CA ALA A 120 -6.07 2.28 4.64
C ALA A 120 -4.94 3.29 4.40
N CYS A 121 -5.08 4.48 4.98
CA CYS A 121 -4.08 5.53 4.92
C CYS A 121 -3.45 5.76 6.29
N TYR A 122 -2.14 5.93 6.32
CA TYR A 122 -1.37 6.15 7.55
C TYR A 122 -0.50 7.38 7.40
N GLN A 123 -0.44 8.22 8.43
CA GLN A 123 0.57 9.25 8.55
C GLN A 123 1.80 8.66 9.24
N LEU A 124 2.95 8.81 8.60
CA LEU A 124 4.27 8.46 9.12
C LEU A 124 4.96 9.76 9.51
N ASP A 125 5.20 9.93 10.81
CA ASP A 125 6.00 11.05 11.33
C ASP A 125 7.40 10.53 11.61
N PHE A 126 8.38 10.97 10.81
CA PHE A 126 9.74 10.43 10.92
C PHE A 126 10.42 10.91 12.21
N THR A 127 10.98 9.95 12.93
CA THR A 127 11.65 10.12 14.23
C THR A 127 13.17 9.94 14.15
N SER A 128 13.69 9.58 12.97
CA SER A 128 15.12 9.38 12.72
C SER A 128 15.68 10.40 11.73
N GLU A 129 16.92 10.84 11.95
CA GLU A 129 17.66 11.64 10.98
C GLU A 129 17.84 10.87 9.65
N PRO A 130 17.85 11.56 8.49
CA PRO A 130 17.78 13.01 8.29
C PRO A 130 16.35 13.57 8.14
N LEU A 131 15.33 12.81 8.54
CA LEU A 131 13.92 13.11 8.22
C LEU A 131 13.11 13.67 9.40
N ILE A 132 13.74 13.93 10.55
CA ILE A 132 13.04 14.47 11.72
C ILE A 132 12.29 15.76 11.34
N GLY A 133 11.01 15.82 11.68
CA GLY A 133 10.13 16.95 11.38
C GLY A 133 9.46 16.90 10.00
N LYS A 134 9.72 15.84 9.22
CA LYS A 134 8.95 15.51 8.00
C LYS A 134 7.87 14.48 8.32
N SER A 135 6.78 14.55 7.57
CA SER A 135 5.68 13.59 7.60
C SER A 135 5.40 13.06 6.20
N MET A 136 4.94 11.82 6.10
CA MET A 136 4.49 11.20 4.87
C MET A 136 3.15 10.53 5.08
N ILE A 137 2.13 10.81 4.26
CA ILE A 137 0.88 10.05 4.29
C ILE A 137 0.91 9.01 3.18
N VAL A 138 0.74 7.75 3.53
CA VAL A 138 0.80 6.63 2.60
C VAL A 138 -0.52 5.87 2.56
N GLN A 139 -0.91 5.42 1.37
CA GLN A 139 -1.91 4.36 1.23
C GLN A 139 -1.23 2.99 1.29
N ALA A 140 -1.75 2.10 2.13
CA ALA A 140 -1.35 0.70 2.18
C ALA A 140 -1.90 -0.04 0.96
N SER A 141 -1.05 -0.26 -0.05
CA SER A 141 -1.41 -0.90 -1.32
C SER A 141 -0.90 -2.33 -1.46
N ASN A 142 0.09 -2.70 -0.66
CA ASN A 142 0.70 -4.02 -0.69
C ASN A 142 0.92 -4.53 0.74
N THR A 143 1.40 -5.76 0.88
CA THR A 143 1.81 -6.35 2.16
C THR A 143 3.32 -6.51 2.25
N ALA A 144 3.90 -6.38 3.45
CA ALA A 144 5.34 -6.50 3.72
C ALA A 144 5.65 -7.63 4.71
N TYR A 145 5.26 -8.88 4.38
CA TYR A 145 5.40 -10.05 5.27
C TYR A 145 6.84 -10.56 5.47
N ASP A 146 7.83 -9.99 4.78
CA ASP A 146 9.22 -10.46 4.81
C ASP A 146 9.90 -10.25 6.18
N VAL A 147 9.42 -9.29 6.97
CA VAL A 147 9.85 -9.06 8.36
C VAL A 147 8.61 -8.86 9.23
N ASN A 148 8.40 -9.74 10.22
CA ASN A 148 7.19 -9.77 11.05
C ASN A 148 7.44 -9.51 12.54
N THR A 149 8.64 -9.06 12.91
CA THR A 149 9.02 -8.79 14.31
C THR A 149 8.72 -7.35 14.76
N ALA A 150 8.37 -6.46 13.82
CA ALA A 150 7.97 -5.08 14.07
C ALA A 150 7.02 -4.62 12.96
N SER A 151 6.18 -3.62 13.25
CA SER A 151 5.37 -2.99 12.21
C SER A 151 6.30 -2.33 11.18
N ARG A 152 5.95 -2.44 9.91
CA ARG A 152 6.79 -2.03 8.80
C ARG A 152 5.98 -1.38 7.67
N PHE A 153 6.55 -0.31 7.13
CA PHE A 153 6.05 0.40 5.96
C PHE A 153 7.12 0.41 4.88
N SER A 154 7.05 -0.52 3.93
CA SER A 154 7.93 -0.54 2.76
C SER A 154 7.41 0.46 1.73
N LEU A 155 8.03 1.61 1.61
CA LEU A 155 7.62 2.69 0.71
C LEU A 155 7.84 2.28 -0.75
N ALA A 156 6.84 2.53 -1.61
CA ALA A 156 6.86 2.19 -3.03
C ALA A 156 7.71 3.19 -3.84
N VAL A 157 9.03 3.06 -3.79
CA VAL A 157 10.01 3.99 -4.37
C VAL A 157 10.68 3.35 -5.58
N PRO A 158 10.43 3.82 -6.82
CA PRO A 158 11.14 3.34 -8.00
C PRO A 158 12.65 3.36 -7.83
N GLY A 159 13.31 2.23 -8.15
CA GLY A 159 14.74 2.06 -7.93
C GLY A 159 15.15 1.97 -6.45
N GLY A 160 14.23 1.77 -5.51
CA GLY A 160 14.53 1.68 -4.07
C GLY A 160 15.07 0.33 -3.61
N ASN A 161 14.40 -0.75 -4.01
CA ASN A 161 14.84 -2.14 -3.82
C ASN A 161 14.05 -3.02 -4.79
N THR A 162 14.74 -3.75 -5.67
CA THR A 162 14.10 -4.75 -6.54
C THR A 162 14.27 -6.14 -5.98
N THR A 163 13.17 -6.90 -5.92
CA THR A 163 13.23 -8.35 -5.67
C THR A 163 13.81 -9.09 -6.89
N SER A 164 14.27 -10.34 -6.70
CA SER A 164 14.86 -11.19 -7.75
C SER A 164 13.89 -11.64 -8.85
N THR A 165 12.63 -11.19 -8.83
CA THR A 165 11.54 -11.70 -9.68
C THR A 165 11.57 -11.17 -11.12
N ASN A 166 12.48 -10.24 -11.44
CA ASN A 166 12.72 -9.71 -12.79
C ASN A 166 11.45 -9.14 -13.48
N ALA A 167 10.42 -8.75 -12.70
CA ALA A 167 9.15 -8.30 -13.26
C ALA A 167 9.24 -6.90 -13.85
N CYS A 168 10.00 -5.98 -13.24
CA CYS A 168 10.27 -4.67 -13.83
C CYS A 168 10.99 -4.77 -15.18
N ALA A 169 12.03 -5.59 -15.27
CA ALA A 169 12.72 -5.87 -16.52
C ALA A 169 11.77 -6.40 -17.61
N LYS A 170 10.84 -7.29 -17.25
CA LYS A 170 9.82 -7.80 -18.17
C LYS A 170 8.79 -6.74 -18.54
N GLN A 171 8.30 -5.95 -17.59
CA GLN A 171 7.31 -4.90 -17.81
C GLN A 171 7.80 -3.90 -18.85
N TYR A 172 9.03 -3.42 -18.66
CA TYR A 172 9.59 -2.34 -19.46
C TYR A 172 10.48 -2.82 -20.61
N GLY A 173 10.70 -4.13 -20.74
CA GLY A 173 11.56 -4.68 -21.79
C GLY A 173 13.03 -4.27 -21.66
N VAL A 174 13.52 -4.09 -20.42
CA VAL A 174 14.88 -3.62 -20.12
C VAL A 174 15.66 -4.65 -19.30
N SER A 175 16.98 -4.44 -19.14
CA SER A 175 17.78 -5.23 -18.21
C SER A 175 17.39 -4.95 -16.76
N GLN A 176 17.42 -5.96 -15.88
CA GLN A 176 17.21 -5.78 -14.45
C GLN A 176 18.15 -4.73 -13.85
N SER A 177 19.39 -4.65 -14.34
CA SER A 177 20.39 -3.70 -13.88
C SER A 177 20.00 -2.24 -14.06
N VAL A 178 19.01 -1.94 -14.92
CA VAL A 178 18.44 -0.58 -15.04
C VAL A 178 17.85 -0.11 -13.72
N PHE A 179 17.29 -1.01 -12.93
CA PHE A 179 16.71 -0.71 -11.62
C PHE A 179 17.74 -0.79 -10.47
N GLY A 180 19.03 -0.96 -10.82
CA GLY A 180 20.14 -1.03 -9.89
C GLY A 180 20.43 -2.45 -9.38
N GLU A 181 21.03 -2.50 -8.19
CA GLU A 181 21.52 -3.74 -7.59
C GLU A 181 20.39 -4.49 -6.86
N ASN A 182 20.43 -5.82 -6.92
CA ASN A 182 19.46 -6.65 -6.21
C ASN A 182 19.49 -6.38 -4.71
N ASN A 183 18.32 -6.26 -4.08
CA ASN A 183 18.16 -5.92 -2.66
C ASN A 183 18.64 -4.51 -2.24
N ALA A 184 19.07 -3.66 -3.19
CA ALA A 184 19.59 -2.31 -2.89
C ALA A 184 19.00 -1.20 -3.78
N GLY A 185 18.64 -1.52 -5.01
CA GLY A 185 18.15 -0.55 -6.00
C GLY A 185 19.27 0.30 -6.60
N VAL A 186 18.90 1.47 -7.12
CA VAL A 186 19.85 2.43 -7.68
C VAL A 186 20.74 3.06 -6.61
N SER A 187 21.94 3.50 -6.99
CA SER A 187 22.97 3.98 -6.08
C SER A 187 23.07 5.50 -5.97
N SER A 188 22.54 6.23 -6.96
CA SER A 188 22.59 7.68 -7.02
C SER A 188 21.36 8.27 -7.73
N SER A 189 21.15 9.59 -7.58
CA SER A 189 20.08 10.30 -8.30
C SER A 189 20.30 10.29 -9.82
N ASP A 190 21.55 10.26 -10.28
CA ASP A 190 21.89 10.20 -11.71
C ASP A 190 21.46 8.85 -12.31
N ASP A 191 21.49 7.76 -11.53
CA ASP A 191 21.02 6.46 -12.00
C ASP A 191 19.51 6.47 -12.35
N CYS A 192 18.74 7.42 -11.82
CA CYS A 192 17.33 7.59 -12.16
C CYS A 192 17.11 7.91 -13.65
N ASP A 193 18.11 8.46 -14.35
CA ASP A 193 18.04 8.69 -15.81
C ASP A 193 17.90 7.39 -16.62
N ASN A 194 18.35 6.27 -16.04
CA ASN A 194 18.27 4.97 -16.70
C ASN A 194 16.88 4.33 -16.56
N LEU A 195 16.10 4.73 -15.56
CA LEU A 195 14.77 4.17 -15.32
C LEU A 195 13.78 4.62 -16.42
N PRO A 196 12.71 3.84 -16.66
CA PRO A 196 11.59 4.28 -17.49
C PRO A 196 11.11 5.68 -17.10
N GLU A 197 10.80 6.51 -18.10
CA GLU A 197 10.52 7.94 -17.92
C GLU A 197 9.45 8.22 -16.86
N ASN A 198 8.38 7.41 -16.83
CA ASN A 198 7.29 7.52 -15.86
C ASN A 198 7.68 7.21 -14.41
N LEU A 199 8.80 6.52 -14.19
CA LEU A 199 9.32 6.14 -12.87
C LEU A 199 10.41 7.08 -12.34
N GLN A 200 10.99 7.92 -13.19
CA GLN A 200 12.08 8.81 -12.80
C GLN A 200 11.68 9.80 -11.70
N PRO A 201 10.47 10.41 -11.69
CA PRO A 201 10.10 11.32 -10.61
C PRO A 201 10.08 10.67 -9.24
N GLY A 202 9.50 9.47 -9.12
CA GLY A 202 9.50 8.70 -7.86
C GLY A 202 10.90 8.25 -7.45
N CYS A 203 11.77 7.94 -8.42
CA CYS A 203 13.18 7.64 -8.16
C CYS A 203 13.92 8.85 -7.59
N ARG A 204 13.77 10.04 -8.19
CA ARG A 204 14.44 11.26 -7.70
C ARG A 204 13.91 11.71 -6.34
N TRP A 205 12.61 11.53 -6.08
CA TRP A 205 12.02 11.78 -4.76
C TRP A 205 12.81 11.10 -3.62
N ARG A 206 13.33 9.89 -3.87
CA ARG A 206 14.19 9.14 -2.93
C ARG A 206 15.39 9.97 -2.47
N PHE A 207 16.05 10.65 -3.40
CA PHE A 207 17.27 11.39 -3.14
C PHE A 207 16.99 12.82 -2.71
N ASP A 208 15.95 13.44 -3.28
CA ASP A 208 15.65 14.85 -3.04
C ASP A 208 14.90 15.06 -1.71
N TRP A 209 13.71 14.49 -1.56
CA TRP A 209 12.87 14.73 -0.39
C TRP A 209 13.18 13.76 0.75
N PHE A 210 13.40 12.49 0.41
CA PHE A 210 13.65 11.40 1.34
C PHE A 210 15.14 11.25 1.71
N GLN A 211 16.02 12.04 1.08
CA GLN A 211 17.45 12.17 1.42
C GLN A 211 18.20 10.82 1.47
N ASP A 212 17.78 9.86 0.63
CA ASP A 212 18.27 8.49 0.58
C ASP A 212 18.34 7.77 1.94
N ALA A 213 17.45 8.14 2.86
CA ALA A 213 17.43 7.60 4.21
C ALA A 213 17.27 6.07 4.18
N SER A 214 18.03 5.39 5.04
CA SER A 214 18.02 3.93 5.14
C SER A 214 17.41 3.49 6.46
N TYR A 215 16.28 2.80 6.38
CA TYR A 215 15.51 2.31 7.53
C TYR A 215 15.08 3.40 8.54
N PRO A 216 14.62 4.60 8.12
CA PRO A 216 14.16 5.57 9.10
C PRO A 216 12.91 5.06 9.84
N ARG A 217 12.85 5.36 11.13
CA ARG A 217 11.70 5.07 12.00
C ARG A 217 10.70 6.21 11.94
#